data_AF-A0A1F8TIU7-F1
#
_entry.id   AF-A0A1F8TIU7-F1
#
_cell.length_a   1.000
_cell.length_b   1.000
_cell.length_c   1.000
_cell.angle_alpha   90.00
_cell.angle_beta   90.00
_cell.angle_gamma   90.00
#
_symmetry.space_group_name_H-M   'P 1'
#
loop_
_entity.id
_entity.type
_entity.pdbx_description
1 polymer ?
#
loop_
_entity_poly.entity_id
_entity_poly.type
_entity_poly.pdbx_seq_one_letter_code
_entity_poly.pdbx_strand_id
1 'polypeptide(L)'
;MEHDLILTILSSSAGMIQSAPGGLGYLSEVFQAGNLRDRLTHEQLQDGWLFGSINKLQRRYPKRIKARWVDPHSLMGLYLAVRFRIRSFPAIIVGGRTFDPGSDPGDFERLITDLLSNPEP
;
A
#
# COMPACT_ATOMS: atom_id res chain seq x y z
N MET A 1 -6.77 -13.15 -20.44
CA MET A 1 -6.10 -13.38 -19.14
C MET A 1 -6.28 -12.12 -18.31
N GLU A 2 -7.14 -12.16 -17.29
CA GLU A 2 -7.26 -11.09 -16.30
C GLU A 2 -5.93 -11.00 -15.55
N HIS A 3 -5.17 -9.92 -15.78
CA HIS A 3 -3.95 -9.65 -15.04
C HIS A 3 -4.33 -9.02 -13.70
N ASP A 4 -4.38 -9.84 -12.64
CA ASP A 4 -4.47 -9.38 -11.27
C ASP A 4 -3.16 -8.67 -10.90
N LEU A 5 -3.22 -7.37 -10.67
CA LEU A 5 -2.08 -6.59 -10.19
C LEU A 5 -1.90 -6.85 -8.69
N ILE A 6 -0.81 -7.52 -8.34
CA ILE A 6 -0.44 -7.76 -6.94
C ILE A 6 0.49 -6.64 -6.47
N LEU A 7 0.01 -5.83 -5.53
CA LEU A 7 0.77 -4.79 -4.85
C LEU A 7 1.29 -5.38 -3.53
N THR A 8 2.60 -5.59 -3.42
CA THR A 8 3.20 -6.01 -2.14
C THR A 8 3.77 -4.78 -1.44
N ILE A 9 3.18 -4.39 -0.32
CA ILE A 9 3.54 -3.18 0.41
C ILE A 9 4.30 -3.59 1.66
N LEU A 10 5.54 -3.11 1.76
CA LEU A 10 6.36 -3.24 2.95
C LEU A 10 6.18 -1.97 3.79
N SER A 11 5.52 -2.12 4.93
CA SER A 11 5.29 -1.02 5.87
C SER A 11 5.23 -1.58 7.29
N SER A 12 5.86 -0.89 8.24
CA SER A 12 5.79 -1.23 9.67
C SER A 12 4.35 -1.18 10.21
N SER A 13 3.44 -0.54 9.46
CA SER A 13 2.01 -0.48 9.76
C SER A 13 1.23 -1.72 9.31
N ALA A 14 1.89 -2.72 8.68
CA ALA A 14 1.25 -3.94 8.21
C ALA A 14 0.58 -4.75 9.34
N GLY A 15 1.15 -4.72 10.55
CA GLY A 15 0.57 -5.36 11.73
C GLY A 15 -0.82 -4.81 12.07
N MET A 16 -1.03 -3.50 11.93
CA MET A 16 -2.34 -2.88 12.20
C MET A 16 -3.43 -3.35 11.24
N ILE A 17 -3.11 -3.59 9.96
CA ILE A 17 -4.10 -4.11 9.00
C ILE A 17 -4.49 -5.54 9.33
N GLN A 18 -3.51 -6.38 9.69
CA GLN A 18 -3.76 -7.78 9.99
C GLN A 18 -4.58 -7.95 11.27
N SER A 19 -4.43 -7.03 12.23
CA SER A 19 -5.18 -7.03 13.49
C SER A 19 -6.54 -6.32 13.42
N ALA A 20 -6.84 -5.56 12.36
CA ALA A 20 -8.08 -4.81 12.23
C ALA A 20 -9.28 -5.72 11.86
N PRO A 21 -10.42 -5.65 12.57
CA PRO A 21 -11.62 -6.40 12.21
C PRO A 21 -12.20 -5.86 10.89
N GLY A 22 -12.04 -6.61 9.80
CA GLY A 22 -12.40 -6.15 8.44
C GLY A 22 -11.22 -5.59 7.62
N GLY A 23 -10.00 -5.64 8.17
CA GLY A 23 -8.76 -5.31 7.46
C GLY A 23 -8.66 -3.85 7.02
N LEU A 24 -8.17 -3.64 5.81
CA LEU A 24 -7.95 -2.32 5.19
C LEU A 24 -9.21 -1.44 5.15
N GLY A 25 -10.37 -2.04 4.90
CA GLY A 25 -11.64 -1.32 4.79
C GLY A 25 -12.02 -0.64 6.10
N TYR A 26 -11.94 -1.39 7.20
CA TYR A 26 -12.22 -0.88 8.54
C TYR A 26 -11.26 0.25 8.93
N LEU A 27 -9.96 0.08 8.68
CA LEU A 27 -8.99 1.15 8.96
C LEU A 27 -9.31 2.41 8.15
N SER A 28 -9.63 2.28 6.86
CA SER A 28 -9.97 3.44 6.04
C SER A 28 -11.23 4.17 6.54
N GLU A 29 -12.22 3.43 7.05
CA GLU A 29 -13.44 4.01 7.61
C GLU A 29 -13.18 4.67 8.97
N VAL A 30 -12.36 4.06 9.83
CA VAL A 30 -11.96 4.66 11.12
C VAL A 30 -11.15 5.94 10.89
N PHE A 31 -10.19 5.93 9.96
CA PHE A 31 -9.41 7.12 9.61
C PHE A 31 -10.29 8.22 9.00
N GLN A 32 -11.26 7.85 8.15
CA GLN A 32 -12.19 8.78 7.52
C GLN A 32 -13.22 9.34 8.52
N ALA A 33 -13.78 8.50 9.39
CA ALA A 33 -14.80 8.86 10.38
C ALA A 33 -14.21 9.66 11.55
N GLY A 34 -12.95 9.40 11.92
CA GLY A 34 -12.28 10.14 12.98
C GLY A 34 -11.92 11.59 12.62
N ASN A 35 -12.13 12.02 11.36
CA ASN A 35 -11.61 13.29 10.83
C ASN A 35 -10.11 13.49 11.15
N LEU A 36 -9.38 12.37 11.31
CA LEU A 36 -7.97 12.26 11.71
C LEU A 36 -7.03 12.58 10.52
N ARG A 37 -7.34 13.66 9.80
CA ARG A 37 -6.43 14.31 8.87
C ARG A 37 -5.47 15.28 9.58
N ASP A 38 -5.63 15.45 10.89
CA ASP A 38 -5.02 16.54 11.66
C ASP A 38 -3.84 16.03 12.50
N ARG A 39 -2.63 16.49 12.15
CA ARG A 39 -1.31 16.46 12.83
C ARG A 39 -0.83 15.17 13.54
N LEU A 40 -1.63 14.54 14.39
CA LEU A 40 -1.30 13.29 15.10
C LEU A 40 -1.10 12.10 14.15
N THR A 41 -1.83 12.03 13.04
CA THR A 41 -1.68 10.98 12.02
C THR A 41 -0.35 11.08 11.27
N HIS A 42 0.23 12.28 11.14
CA HIS A 42 1.55 12.46 10.54
C HIS A 42 2.69 12.00 11.47
N GLU A 43 2.50 12.12 12.79
CA GLU A 43 3.48 11.65 13.77
C GLU A 43 3.36 10.14 14.05
N GLN A 44 2.15 9.58 14.00
CA GLN A 44 1.93 8.16 14.31
C GLN A 44 2.00 7.22 13.09
N LEU A 45 1.68 7.72 11.87
CA LEU A 45 1.64 6.91 10.66
C LEU A 45 2.06 7.73 9.42
N GLN A 46 3.37 7.76 9.12
CA GLN A 46 3.89 8.34 7.88
C GLN A 46 3.19 7.76 6.62
N ASP A 47 2.61 6.56 6.74
CA ASP A 47 2.00 5.81 5.63
C ASP A 47 0.46 5.88 5.60
N GLY A 48 -0.16 6.70 6.47
CA GLY A 48 -1.62 6.77 6.64
C GLY A 48 -2.40 7.08 5.35
N TRP A 49 -1.79 7.84 4.44
CA TRP A 49 -2.37 8.16 3.14
C TRP A 49 -2.44 6.94 2.20
N LEU A 50 -1.51 5.99 2.34
CA LEU A 50 -1.39 4.81 1.49
C LEU A 50 -2.64 3.92 1.58
N PHE A 51 -3.17 3.75 2.80
CA PHE A 51 -4.37 2.94 3.05
C PHE A 51 -5.59 3.50 2.31
N GLY A 52 -5.77 4.83 2.38
CA GLY A 52 -6.86 5.53 1.69
C GLY A 52 -6.77 5.37 0.17
N SER A 53 -5.58 5.60 -0.39
CA SER A 53 -5.35 5.46 -1.84
C SER A 53 -5.51 4.02 -2.33
N ILE A 54 -5.01 3.03 -1.60
CA ILE A 54 -5.18 1.61 -1.95
C ILE A 54 -6.64 1.19 -1.88
N ASN A 55 -7.37 1.56 -0.82
CA ASN A 55 -8.80 1.25 -0.71
C ASN A 55 -9.59 1.91 -1.86
N LYS A 56 -9.28 3.17 -2.17
CA LYS A 56 -9.89 3.89 -3.31
C LYS A 56 -9.62 3.19 -4.64
N LEU A 57 -8.37 2.75 -4.87
CA LEU A 57 -7.99 1.99 -6.06
C LEU A 57 -8.68 0.64 -6.14
N GLN A 58 -8.78 -0.10 -5.03
CA GLN A 58 -9.50 -1.38 -4.96
C GLN A 58 -11.00 -1.22 -5.22
N ARG A 59 -11.62 -0.13 -4.74
CA ARG A 59 -13.02 0.22 -5.04
C ARG A 59 -13.21 0.62 -6.51
N ARG A 60 -12.24 1.35 -7.10
CA ARG A 60 -12.29 1.80 -8.50
C ARG A 60 -12.03 0.67 -9.50
N TYR A 61 -11.15 -0.26 -9.15
CA TYR A 61 -10.76 -1.41 -9.97
C TYR A 61 -11.01 -2.71 -9.20
N PRO A 62 -12.29 -3.07 -8.97
CA PRO A 62 -12.62 -4.26 -8.19
C PRO A 62 -12.05 -5.51 -8.87
N LYS A 63 -11.54 -6.43 -8.06
CA LYS A 63 -10.90 -7.71 -8.45
C LYS A 63 -9.58 -7.61 -9.23
N ARG A 64 -9.22 -6.45 -9.79
CA ARG A 64 -7.95 -6.27 -10.53
C ARG A 64 -6.75 -5.94 -9.66
N ILE A 65 -6.96 -5.52 -8.41
CA ILE A 65 -5.90 -5.10 -7.49
C ILE A 65 -5.94 -5.93 -6.21
N LYS A 66 -4.86 -6.66 -5.93
CA LYS A 66 -4.64 -7.37 -4.67
C LYS A 66 -3.53 -6.68 -3.89
N ALA A 67 -3.87 -6.08 -2.75
CA ALA A 67 -2.89 -5.49 -1.85
C ALA A 67 -2.48 -6.51 -0.79
N ARG A 68 -1.18 -6.84 -0.75
CA ARG A 68 -0.55 -7.66 0.27
C ARG A 68 0.34 -6.78 1.13
N TRP A 69 0.11 -6.78 2.43
CA TRP A 69 0.90 -6.00 3.37
C TRP A 69 1.85 -6.93 4.11
N VAL A 70 3.12 -6.54 4.14
CA VAL A 70 4.21 -7.30 4.75
C VAL A 70 4.90 -6.39 5.74
N ASP A 71 5.06 -6.88 6.97
CA ASP A 71 5.85 -6.20 7.99
C ASP A 71 7.35 -6.30 7.63
N PRO A 72 8.07 -5.18 7.47
CA PRO A 72 9.51 -5.14 7.24
C PRO A 72 10.32 -5.94 8.27
N HIS A 73 9.83 -6.02 9.51
CA HIS A 73 10.49 -6.71 10.62
C HIS A 73 10.21 -8.22 10.65
N SER A 74 9.33 -8.72 9.80
CA SER A 74 9.12 -10.16 9.61
C SER A 74 10.22 -10.79 8.75
N LEU A 75 10.41 -12.11 8.87
CA LEU A 75 11.40 -12.84 8.06
C LEU A 75 11.16 -12.68 6.54
N MET A 76 9.88 -12.65 6.14
CA MET A 76 9.48 -12.37 4.77
C MET A 76 9.80 -10.93 4.36
N GLY A 77 9.51 -9.95 5.22
CA GLY A 77 9.82 -8.55 4.99
C GLY A 77 11.32 -8.29 4.83
N LEU A 78 12.14 -8.89 5.69
CA LEU A 78 13.60 -8.80 5.60
C LEU A 78 14.14 -9.42 4.30
N TYR A 79 13.64 -10.60 3.93
CA TYR A 79 14.00 -11.23 2.65
C TYR A 79 13.66 -10.31 1.46
N LEU A 80 12.46 -9.75 1.43
CA LEU A 80 12.02 -8.83 0.37
C LEU A 80 12.87 -7.54 0.37
N ALA A 81 13.15 -6.97 1.53
CA ALA A 81 13.97 -5.76 1.65
C ALA A 81 15.37 -5.98 1.06
N VAL A 82 16.01 -7.12 1.35
CA VAL A 82 17.31 -7.49 0.78
C VAL A 82 17.19 -7.79 -0.72
N ARG A 83 16.22 -8.63 -1.12
CA ARG A 83 16.04 -9.07 -2.52
C ARG A 83 15.79 -7.92 -3.49
N PHE A 84 15.10 -6.88 -3.02
CA PHE A 84 14.74 -5.71 -3.80
C PHE A 84 15.53 -4.44 -3.43
N ARG A 85 16.55 -4.57 -2.57
CA ARG A 85 17.42 -3.47 -2.13
C ARG A 85 16.65 -2.26 -1.56
N ILE A 86 15.59 -2.53 -0.83
CA ILE A 86 14.77 -1.49 -0.18
C ILE A 86 15.55 -0.93 0.99
N ARG A 87 15.75 0.40 1.01
CA ARG A 87 16.50 1.12 2.05
C ARG A 87 15.63 2.04 2.90
N SER A 88 14.42 2.31 2.43
CA SER A 88 13.46 3.22 3.07
C SER A 88 12.09 2.55 3.06
N PHE A 89 11.31 2.80 4.11
CA PHE A 89 9.92 2.37 4.21
C PHE A 89 9.03 3.61 4.33
N PRO A 90 7.80 3.58 3.79
CA PRO A 90 7.14 2.46 3.13
C PRO A 90 7.68 2.19 1.72
N ALA A 91 7.62 0.94 1.26
CA ALA A 91 8.02 0.57 -0.10
C ALA A 91 6.98 -0.33 -0.75
N ILE A 92 6.74 -0.15 -2.05
CA ILE A 92 5.74 -0.92 -2.80
C ILE A 92 6.43 -1.72 -3.88
N ILE A 93 6.11 -3.00 -3.97
CA ILE A 93 6.62 -3.91 -5.00
C ILE A 93 5.47 -4.25 -5.94
N VAL A 94 5.63 -3.96 -7.23
CA VAL A 94 4.65 -4.25 -8.28
C VAL A 94 5.38 -4.86 -9.47
N GLY A 95 4.94 -6.02 -9.96
CA GLY A 95 5.56 -6.66 -11.11
C GLY A 95 7.06 -6.96 -10.96
N GLY A 96 7.54 -7.16 -9.72
CA GLY A 96 8.97 -7.37 -9.44
C GLY A 96 9.83 -6.11 -9.49
N ARG A 97 9.24 -4.91 -9.60
CA ARG A 97 9.91 -3.62 -9.45
C ARG A 97 9.51 -2.97 -8.13
N THR A 98 10.46 -2.30 -7.48
CA THR A 98 10.19 -1.46 -6.31
C THR A 98 9.85 -0.05 -6.73
N PHE A 99 8.85 0.49 -6.06
CA PHE A 99 8.41 1.87 -6.16
C PHE A 99 8.51 2.47 -4.77
N ASP A 100 9.20 3.60 -4.71
CA ASP A 100 9.07 4.51 -3.58
C ASP A 100 7.77 5.27 -3.80
N PRO A 101 6.75 5.11 -2.93
CA PRO A 101 5.49 5.81 -3.08
C PRO A 101 5.63 7.34 -2.97
N GLY A 102 6.80 7.86 -2.57
CA GLY A 102 7.00 9.29 -2.36
C GLY A 102 6.07 9.81 -1.26
N SER A 103 5.98 11.13 -1.11
CA SER A 103 5.03 11.76 -0.17
C SER A 103 3.70 12.16 -0.81
N ASP A 104 3.52 11.92 -2.12
CA ASP A 104 2.33 12.37 -2.86
C ASP A 104 1.40 11.20 -3.28
N PRO A 105 0.18 11.14 -2.72
CA PRO A 105 -0.86 10.19 -3.13
C PRO A 105 -1.24 10.23 -4.61
N GLY A 106 -1.14 11.40 -5.24
CA GLY A 106 -1.56 11.60 -6.64
C GLY A 106 -0.67 10.86 -7.63
N ASP A 107 0.63 10.88 -7.41
CA ASP A 107 1.61 10.21 -8.27
C ASP A 107 1.52 8.69 -8.15
N PHE A 108 1.31 8.18 -6.94
CA PHE A 108 1.04 6.76 -6.71
C PHE A 108 -0.22 6.28 -7.44
N GLU A 109 -1.35 6.99 -7.30
CA GLU A 109 -2.60 6.60 -7.98
C GLU A 109 -2.45 6.59 -9.51
N ARG A 110 -1.74 7.59 -10.07
CA ARG A 110 -1.45 7.64 -11.51
C ARG A 110 -0.60 6.47 -11.96
N LEU A 111 0.47 6.14 -11.22
CA LEU A 111 1.37 5.04 -11.54
C LEU A 111 0.62 3.69 -11.56
N ILE A 112 -0.24 3.44 -10.57
CA ILE A 112 -1.05 2.20 -10.56
C ILE A 112 -2.07 2.19 -11.71
N THR A 113 -2.71 3.33 -12.00
CA THR A 113 -3.63 3.42 -13.15
C THR A 113 -2.90 3.18 -14.48
N ASP A 114 -1.69 3.67 -14.64
CA ASP A 114 -0.87 3.46 -15.83
C ASP A 114 -0.49 1.98 -15.99
N LEU A 115 -0.01 1.34 -14.92
CA LEU A 115 0.28 -0.11 -14.89
C LEU A 115 -0.95 -0.98 -15.20
N LEU A 116 -2.15 -0.55 -14.80
CA LEU A 116 -3.40 -1.25 -15.10
C LEU A 116 -3.88 -1.04 -16.54
N SER A 117 -3.50 0.07 -17.16
CA SER A 117 -3.89 0.46 -18.52
C SER A 117 -2.92 -0.08 -19.55
N ASN A 118 -1.63 -0.18 -19.20
CA ASN A 118 -0.56 -0.68 -20.04
C ASN A 118 0.26 -1.72 -19.27
N PRO A 119 -0.23 -2.98 -19.17
CA PRO A 119 0.57 -4.06 -18.63
C PRO A 119 1.68 -4.34 -19.64
N GLU A 120 2.88 -3.80 -19.44
CA GLU A 120 4.02 -4.14 -20.30
C GLU A 120 4.19 -5.67 -20.39
N PRO A 121 4.49 -6.22 -21.58
CA PRO A 121 4.58 -7.65 -21.86
C PRO A 121 5.79 -8.36 -21.23
#